data_AF-A0A4R6TC58-F1
#
_entry.id   AF-A0A4R6TC58-F1
#
_cell.length_a   1.000
_cell.length_b   1.000
_cell.length_c   1.000
_cell.angle_alpha   90.00
_cell.angle_beta   90.00
_cell.angle_gamma   90.00
#
_symmetry.space_group_name_H-M   'P 1'
#
loop_
_entity.id
_entity.type
_entity.pdbx_description
1 polymer ?
#
loop_
_entity_poly.entity_id
_entity_poly.type
_entity_poly.pdbx_seq_one_letter_code
_entity_poly.pdbx_strand_id
1 'polypeptide(L)' 'MKKSILNLGKKLTKAEQTQINGGRKQCMKPGGTTCFDYGWFCAESECQIGPF' A
#
# COMPACT_ATOMS: atom_id res chain seq x y z
N MET A 1 14.51 -4.75 36.92
CA MET A 1 15.20 -4.26 35.70
C MET A 1 14.14 -3.81 34.70
N LYS A 2 14.08 -2.51 34.37
CA LYS A 2 13.14 -1.98 33.36
C LYS A 2 13.73 -2.27 31.98
N LYS A 3 13.09 -3.15 31.20
CA LYS A 3 13.46 -3.36 29.79
C LYS A 3 13.00 -2.14 28.99
N SER A 4 13.90 -1.19 28.78
CA SER A 4 13.66 -0.05 27.89
C SER A 4 13.59 -0.57 26.45
N ILE A 5 12.38 -0.59 25.88
CA ILE A 5 12.17 -0.88 24.46
C ILE A 5 12.72 0.33 23.68
N LEU A 6 14.00 0.29 23.33
CA LEU A 6 14.77 1.40 22.78
C LEU A 6 14.45 1.74 21.30
N ASN A 7 13.49 1.04 20.67
CA ASN A 7 13.17 1.25 19.26
C ASN A 7 11.66 1.09 19.00
N LEU A 8 10.83 1.94 19.61
CA LEU A 8 9.55 2.24 18.97
C LEU A 8 9.86 3.15 17.80
N GLY A 9 9.85 2.60 16.57
CA GLY A 9 10.11 3.34 15.34
C GLY A 9 9.34 4.67 15.27
N LYS A 10 9.85 5.61 14.47
CA LYS A 10 9.29 6.97 14.32
C LYS A 10 7.76 6.89 14.18
N LYS A 11 7.04 7.53 15.10
CA LYS A 11 5.59 7.67 14.98
C LYS A 11 5.29 8.47 13.72
N LEU A 12 4.69 7.81 12.74
CA LEU A 12 4.30 8.45 11.47
C LEU A 12 3.29 9.56 11.77
N THR A 13 3.48 10.71 11.14
CA THR A 13 2.46 11.76 11.14
C THR A 13 1.29 11.31 10.27
N LYS A 14 0.10 11.91 10.44
CA LYS A 14 -1.05 11.58 9.60
C LYS A 14 -0.74 11.75 8.11
N ALA A 15 0.06 12.76 7.75
CA ALA A 15 0.50 12.99 6.37
C ALA A 15 1.46 11.88 5.86
N GLU A 16 2.43 11.44 6.68
CA GLU A 16 3.33 10.35 6.30
C GLU A 16 2.56 9.03 6.19
N GLN A 17 1.62 8.80 7.11
CA GLN A 17 0.75 7.64 7.09
C GLN A 17 -0.19 7.67 5.89
N THR A 18 -0.70 8.84 5.47
CA THR A 18 -1.45 9.01 4.23
C THR A 18 -0.57 8.85 2.99
N GLN A 19 0.72 9.16 3.01
CA GLN A 19 1.59 8.85 1.86
C GLN A 19 1.87 7.35 1.75
N ILE A 20 2.13 6.68 2.87
CA ILE A 20 2.36 5.24 2.92
C ILE A 20 1.07 4.46 2.58
N ASN A 21 -0.07 4.90 3.10
CA ASN A 21 -1.37 4.27 2.87
C ASN A 21 -2.11 4.82 1.63
N GLY A 22 -1.70 5.96 1.09
CA GLY A 22 -2.39 6.69 0.02
C GLY A 22 -1.78 6.42 -1.35
N GLY A 23 -1.30 5.20 -1.55
CA GLY A 23 -1.09 4.64 -2.87
C GLY A 23 -2.38 4.03 -3.42
N ARG A 24 -2.40 3.79 -4.72
CA ARG A 24 -3.37 2.88 -5.32
C ARG A 24 -3.20 1.47 -4.71
N LYS A 25 -4.29 0.73 -4.53
CA LYS A 25 -4.31 -0.64 -4.00
C LYS A 25 -3.52 -1.56 -4.91
N GLN A 26 -2.67 -2.42 -4.36
CA GLN A 26 -2.09 -3.52 -5.15
C GLN A 26 -3.20 -4.52 -5.48
N CYS A 27 -3.51 -4.68 -6.77
CA CYS A 27 -4.58 -5.55 -7.26
C CYS A 27 -4.07 -6.87 -7.86
N MET A 28 -2.76 -7.12 -7.77
CA MET A 28 -2.10 -8.38 -8.08
C MET A 28 -1.56 -9.07 -6.84
N LYS A 29 -1.50 -10.40 -6.93
CA LYS A 29 -0.74 -11.17 -5.95
C LYS A 29 0.75 -10.86 -6.09
N PRO A 30 1.48 -10.70 -4.99
CA PRO A 30 2.93 -10.50 -5.06
C PRO A 30 3.60 -11.70 -5.74
N GLY A 31 4.31 -11.44 -6.84
CA GLY A 31 4.95 -12.47 -7.68
C GLY A 31 4.02 -13.19 -8.65
N GLY A 32 2.77 -12.76 -8.78
CA GLY A 32 1.84 -13.24 -9.80
C GLY A 32 1.68 -12.23 -10.94
N THR A 33 1.11 -12.69 -12.04
CA THR A 33 0.73 -11.86 -13.21
C THR A 33 -0.78 -11.68 -13.34
N THR A 34 -1.56 -12.22 -12.39
CA THR A 34 -3.02 -12.19 -12.44
C THR A 34 -3.57 -11.16 -11.47
N CYS A 35 -4.40 -10.26 -11.99
CA CYS A 35 -5.21 -9.34 -11.19
C CYS A 35 -6.30 -10.13 -10.44
N PHE A 36 -6.37 -9.95 -9.13
CA PHE A 36 -7.48 -10.47 -8.32
C PHE A 36 -8.63 -9.45 -8.20
N ASP A 37 -8.40 -8.21 -8.61
CA ASP A 37 -9.33 -7.09 -8.55
C ASP A 37 -9.01 -6.13 -9.70
N TYR A 38 -9.99 -5.35 -10.14
CA TYR A 38 -9.83 -4.41 -11.26
C TYR A 38 -10.51 -3.07 -10.96
N GLY A 39 -9.81 -1.98 -11.23
CA GLY A 39 -10.38 -0.63 -11.08
C GLY A 39 -9.35 0.49 -11.10
N TRP A 40 -9.85 1.72 -11.21
CA TRP A 40 -9.04 2.96 -11.14
C TRP A 40 -8.22 3.09 -9.84
N PHE A 41 -8.66 2.43 -8.78
CA PHE A 41 -7.96 2.37 -7.50
C PHE A 41 -6.77 1.40 -7.50
N CYS A 42 -6.57 0.58 -8.53
CA CYS A 42 -5.46 -0.39 -8.62
C CYS A 42 -4.15 0.28 -9.02
N ALA A 43 -3.02 -0.12 -8.42
CA ALA A 43 -1.71 0.45 -8.71
C ALA A 43 -1.14 -0.03 -10.05
N GLU A 44 -1.43 -1.28 -10.39
CA GLU A 44 -0.95 -1.99 -11.56
C GLU A 44 -1.77 -1.61 -12.78
N SER A 45 -1.10 -1.04 -13.79
CA SER A 45 -1.73 -0.48 -15.00
C SER A 45 -2.63 -1.48 -15.74
N GLU A 46 -2.24 -2.74 -15.80
CA GLU A 46 -3.03 -3.82 -16.43
C GLU A 46 -4.27 -4.23 -15.63
N CYS A 47 -4.32 -3.93 -14.33
CA CYS A 47 -5.50 -4.12 -13.49
C CYS A 47 -6.38 -2.86 -13.44
N GLN A 48 -5.96 -1.76 -14.08
CA GLN A 48 -6.76 -0.54 -14.12
C GLN A 48 -7.81 -0.64 -15.22
N ILE A 49 -9.09 -0.50 -14.83
CA ILE A 49 -10.17 -0.30 -15.79
C ILE A 49 -10.18 1.18 -16.14
N GLY A 50 -9.47 1.55 -17.19
CA GLY A 50 -9.49 2.90 -17.77
C GLY A 50 -10.74 3.12 -18.65
N PRO A 51 -11.09 4.38 -18.95
CA PRO A 51 -12.12 4.67 -19.95
C PRO A 51 -11.59 4.20 -21.31
N PHE A 52 -12.37 3.42 -22.03
CA PHE A 52 -12.12 3.12 -23.44
C PHE A 52 -11.98 4.40 -24.27
#